data_AF-E4WQB4-F1
#
_entry.id   AF-E4WQB4-F1
#
_cell.length_a   1.000
_cell.length_b   1.000
_cell.length_c   1.000
_cell.angle_alpha   90.00
_cell.angle_beta   90.00
_cell.angle_gamma   90.00
#
_symmetry.space_group_name_H-M   'P 1'
#
loop_
_entity.id
_entity.type
_entity.pdbx_description
1 polymer ?
#
loop_
_entity_poly.entity_id
_entity_poly.type
_entity_poly.pdbx_seq_one_letter_code
_entity_poly.pdbx_strand_id
1 'polypeptide(L)'
;MTEHGIGDMTTLQEFYDYAVDQAEMAPSPAVFTHSDPHKGNIFKLDNGQYRLLDYDNSNIGPRIWDLIYFWNKLENDQADKDAWFYDYINAYVTEFNANGSPVTITYDQIANEFFCHLPWHLLQTAAFYNVLSEVEPSIKGVDALFLYAMDAILKDPFFPKCASVAEPTGSLYADCEGTQRSNDVTILNSSASSQNFGIALAFILLTIFNL
;
A
#
# COMPACT_ATOMS: atom_id res chain seq x y z
N MET A 1 9.42 -7.90 15.95
CA MET A 1 9.81 -9.20 15.36
C MET A 1 9.24 -10.25 16.26
N THR A 2 8.38 -11.08 15.69
CA THR A 2 7.66 -12.17 16.35
C THR A 2 8.46 -13.45 16.13
N GLU A 3 8.48 -14.38 17.09
CA GLU A 3 9.26 -15.61 16.98
C GLU A 3 8.65 -16.55 15.93
N HIS A 4 7.33 -16.48 15.73
CA HIS A 4 6.59 -17.32 14.80
C HIS A 4 5.93 -16.54 13.64
N GLY A 5 6.33 -15.29 13.39
CA GLY A 5 5.79 -14.47 12.30
C GLY A 5 4.32 -14.09 12.52
N ILE A 6 3.47 -14.33 11.52
CA ILE A 6 2.00 -14.19 11.65
C ILE A 6 1.45 -15.22 12.65
N GLY A 7 2.14 -16.35 12.85
CA GLY A 7 1.70 -17.42 13.74
C GLY A 7 1.61 -17.03 15.23
N ASP A 8 2.20 -15.91 15.64
CA ASP A 8 2.03 -15.34 16.98
C ASP A 8 0.69 -14.58 17.14
N MET A 9 -0.05 -14.39 16.04
CA MET A 9 -1.39 -13.79 16.02
C MET A 9 -2.44 -14.89 15.87
N THR A 10 -3.42 -14.89 16.77
CA THR A 10 -4.48 -15.89 16.87
C THR A 10 -5.76 -15.47 16.16
N THR A 11 -5.90 -14.19 15.79
CA THR A 11 -7.06 -13.65 15.06
C THR A 11 -6.65 -12.72 13.91
N LEU A 12 -7.55 -12.56 12.93
CA LEU A 12 -7.39 -11.57 11.86
C LEU A 12 -7.36 -10.13 12.42
N GLN A 13 -8.09 -9.87 13.51
CA GLN A 13 -8.09 -8.57 14.17
C GLN A 13 -6.73 -8.24 14.78
N GLU A 14 -6.09 -9.19 15.46
CA GLU A 14 -4.72 -9.00 16.00
C GLU A 14 -3.70 -8.70 14.90
N PHE A 15 -3.86 -9.33 13.74
CA PHE A 15 -3.01 -9.04 12.57
C PHE A 15 -3.31 -7.66 11.96
N TYR A 16 -4.58 -7.28 11.89
CA TYR A 16 -5.00 -5.94 11.45
C TYR A 16 -4.43 -4.86 12.38
N ASP A 17 -4.61 -5.01 13.69
CA ASP A 17 -4.14 -4.07 14.70
C ASP A 17 -2.62 -3.94 14.63
N TYR A 18 -1.90 -5.06 14.53
CA TYR A 18 -0.45 -5.04 14.31
C TYR A 18 -0.05 -4.23 13.08
N ALA A 19 -0.70 -4.45 11.93
CA ALA A 19 -0.36 -3.78 10.69
C ALA A 19 -0.66 -2.27 10.75
N VAL A 20 -1.75 -1.87 11.42
CA VAL A 20 -2.10 -0.47 11.67
C VAL A 20 -1.10 0.17 12.64
N ASP A 21 -0.82 -0.46 13.77
CA ASP A 21 0.14 0.02 14.78
C ASP A 21 1.52 0.25 14.16
N GLN A 22 1.97 -0.64 13.27
CA GLN A 22 3.22 -0.44 12.52
C GLN A 22 3.16 0.79 11.61
N ALA A 23 2.08 0.99 10.86
CA ALA A 23 1.93 2.15 9.99
C ALA A 23 1.91 3.46 10.80
N GLU A 24 1.26 3.47 11.96
CA GLU A 24 1.17 4.62 12.87
C GLU A 24 2.50 4.98 13.52
N MET A 25 3.46 4.04 13.62
CA MET A 25 4.80 4.35 14.14
C MET A 25 5.57 5.34 13.25
N ALA A 26 5.35 5.35 11.93
CA ALA A 26 5.98 6.32 11.04
C ALA A 26 4.95 6.96 10.12
N PRO A 27 4.17 7.92 10.63
CA PRO A 27 3.07 8.53 9.88
C PRO A 27 3.55 9.09 8.53
N SER A 28 2.94 8.63 7.45
CA SER A 28 3.23 9.11 6.10
C SER A 28 2.26 10.25 5.78
N PRO A 29 2.73 11.40 5.26
CA PRO A 29 1.86 12.53 4.98
C PRO A 29 0.83 12.19 3.90
N ALA A 30 -0.36 12.75 4.06
CA ALA A 30 -1.44 12.60 3.09
C ALA A 30 -1.18 13.44 1.84
N VAL A 31 -1.13 12.79 0.68
CA VAL A 31 -0.95 13.40 -0.65
C VAL A 31 -1.92 12.76 -1.64
N PHE A 32 -2.02 13.35 -2.83
CA PHE A 32 -2.68 12.67 -3.96
C PHE A 32 -1.83 11.47 -4.39
N THR A 33 -2.38 10.27 -4.24
CA THR A 33 -1.78 9.01 -4.66
C THR A 33 -2.52 8.46 -5.88
N HIS A 34 -1.79 7.83 -6.78
CA HIS A 34 -2.35 7.08 -7.90
C HIS A 34 -3.13 5.86 -7.42
N SER A 35 -2.64 5.22 -6.35
CA SER A 35 -3.14 4.01 -5.71
C SER A 35 -3.01 2.70 -6.49
N ASP A 36 -2.64 2.78 -7.77
CA ASP A 36 -2.38 1.63 -8.66
C ASP A 36 -1.21 1.87 -9.64
N PRO A 37 -0.05 2.40 -9.21
CA PRO A 37 1.08 2.61 -10.12
C PRO A 37 1.78 1.28 -10.37
N HIS A 38 1.47 0.61 -11.47
CA HIS A 38 2.20 -0.58 -11.93
C HIS A 38 2.50 -0.51 -13.43
N LYS A 39 3.30 -1.45 -13.93
CA LYS A 39 3.75 -1.50 -15.33
C LYS A 39 2.61 -1.42 -16.36
N GLY A 40 1.40 -1.89 -16.03
CA GLY A 40 0.23 -1.81 -16.91
C GLY A 40 -0.29 -0.37 -17.06
N ASN A 41 -0.12 0.45 -16.03
CA ASN A 41 -0.57 1.83 -15.95
C ASN A 41 0.55 2.84 -16.27
N ILE A 42 1.73 2.35 -16.70
CA ILE A 42 2.88 3.17 -17.06
C ILE A 42 3.22 2.94 -18.53
N PHE A 43 3.23 4.00 -19.31
CA PHE A 43 3.60 3.95 -20.72
C PHE A 43 4.71 4.95 -21.04
N LYS A 44 5.52 4.58 -22.04
CA LYS A 44 6.62 5.39 -22.53
C LYS A 44 6.20 6.06 -23.84
N LEU A 45 6.34 7.38 -23.89
CA LEU A 45 6.14 8.18 -25.09
C LEU A 45 7.35 8.08 -26.03
N ASP A 46 7.16 8.40 -27.31
CA ASP A 46 8.23 8.39 -28.34
C ASP A 46 9.42 9.29 -27.98
N ASN A 47 9.17 10.36 -27.24
CA ASN A 47 10.21 11.27 -26.75
C ASN A 47 10.99 10.73 -25.54
N GLY A 48 10.75 9.49 -25.13
CA GLY A 48 11.41 8.82 -24.01
C GLY A 48 10.83 9.11 -22.64
N GLN A 49 9.83 9.99 -22.53
CA GLN A 49 9.18 10.31 -21.25
C GLN A 49 8.18 9.22 -20.85
N TYR A 50 8.01 9.04 -19.54
CA TYR A 50 6.99 8.15 -18.98
C TYR A 50 5.73 8.94 -18.60
N ARG A 51 4.59 8.26 -18.65
CA ARG A 51 3.28 8.77 -18.23
C ARG A 51 2.56 7.69 -17.44
N LEU A 52 1.78 8.16 -16.47
CA LEU A 52 0.82 7.36 -15.71
C LEU A 52 -0.58 7.54 -16.32
N LEU A 53 -1.38 6.49 -16.29
CA LEU A 53 -2.79 6.47 -16.67
C LEU A 53 -3.57 5.65 -15.64
N ASP A 54 -4.90 5.66 -15.74
CA ASP A 54 -5.79 4.90 -14.83
C ASP A 54 -5.82 5.43 -13.40
N TYR A 55 -6.32 6.66 -13.25
CA TYR A 55 -6.45 7.34 -11.96
C TYR A 55 -7.79 7.07 -11.25
N ASP A 56 -8.51 6.01 -11.61
CA ASP A 56 -9.83 5.68 -11.07
C ASP A 56 -9.77 5.25 -9.59
N ASN A 57 -8.66 4.64 -9.18
CA ASN A 57 -8.37 4.28 -7.78
C ASN A 57 -7.65 5.40 -6.99
N SER A 58 -7.36 6.53 -7.63
CA SER A 58 -6.60 7.60 -7.00
C SER A 58 -7.35 8.25 -5.84
N ASN A 59 -6.63 8.57 -4.78
CA ASN A 59 -7.22 9.14 -3.57
C ASN A 59 -6.22 10.06 -2.86
N ILE A 60 -6.67 10.76 -1.82
CA ILE A 60 -5.80 11.34 -0.82
C ILE A 60 -5.44 10.24 0.18
N GLY A 61 -4.15 9.96 0.33
CA GLY A 61 -3.65 8.89 1.17
C GLY A 61 -2.16 9.05 1.49
N PRO A 62 -1.59 8.13 2.29
CA PRO A 62 -0.18 8.20 2.65
C PRO A 62 0.68 8.10 1.39
N ARG A 63 1.58 9.08 1.15
CA ARG A 63 2.47 9.11 -0.02
C ARG A 63 3.21 7.80 -0.29
N ILE A 64 3.51 7.06 0.78
CA ILE A 64 4.28 5.81 0.69
C ILE A 64 3.50 4.69 0.01
N TRP A 65 2.17 4.82 -0.09
CA TRP A 65 1.29 3.84 -0.73
C TRP A 65 1.75 3.53 -2.16
N ASP A 66 1.90 4.55 -3.00
CA ASP A 66 2.29 4.37 -4.41
C ASP A 66 3.68 3.72 -4.54
N LEU A 67 4.59 4.03 -3.61
CA LEU A 67 5.93 3.47 -3.62
C LEU A 67 5.90 1.97 -3.30
N ILE A 68 5.18 1.59 -2.24
CA ILE A 68 5.05 0.19 -1.84
C ILE A 68 4.29 -0.60 -2.90
N TYR A 69 3.22 -0.03 -3.46
CA TYR A 69 2.42 -0.69 -4.49
C TYR A 69 3.26 -1.01 -5.73
N PHE A 70 3.97 0.00 -6.26
CA PHE A 70 4.85 -0.20 -7.41
C PHE A 70 5.95 -1.23 -7.12
N TRP A 71 6.60 -1.12 -5.95
CA TRP A 71 7.64 -2.06 -5.52
C TRP A 71 7.15 -3.52 -5.49
N ASN A 72 5.96 -3.75 -4.95
CA ASN A 72 5.38 -5.09 -4.84
C ASN A 72 4.99 -5.68 -6.20
N LYS A 73 4.72 -4.84 -7.20
CA LYS A 73 4.36 -5.26 -8.56
C LYS A 73 5.57 -5.42 -9.49
N LEU A 74 6.79 -5.15 -9.04
CA LEU A 74 7.99 -5.45 -9.80
C LEU A 74 8.14 -6.97 -9.97
N GLU A 75 8.26 -7.42 -11.22
CA GLU A 75 8.40 -8.83 -11.63
C GLU A 75 9.83 -9.38 -11.40
N ASN A 76 10.70 -8.56 -10.82
CA ASN A 76 12.10 -8.88 -10.55
C ASN A 76 12.25 -9.88 -9.41
N ASP A 77 13.37 -10.61 -9.42
CA ASP A 77 13.71 -11.48 -8.31
C ASP A 77 14.05 -10.67 -7.05
N GLN A 78 14.05 -11.34 -5.89
CA GLN A 78 14.30 -10.67 -4.62
C GLN A 78 15.71 -10.06 -4.56
N ALA A 79 16.72 -10.68 -5.18
CA ALA A 79 18.09 -10.20 -5.12
C ALA A 79 18.26 -8.87 -5.87
N ASP A 80 17.63 -8.72 -7.04
CA ASP A 80 17.56 -7.47 -7.78
C ASP A 80 16.81 -6.40 -6.98
N LYS A 81 15.67 -6.76 -6.38
CA LYS A 81 14.90 -5.84 -5.53
C LYS A 81 15.74 -5.37 -4.34
N ASP A 82 16.43 -6.26 -3.64
CA ASP A 82 17.30 -5.88 -2.53
C ASP A 82 18.42 -4.93 -2.99
N ALA A 83 19.01 -5.19 -4.16
CA ALA A 83 20.06 -4.34 -4.75
C ALA A 83 19.55 -2.95 -5.17
N TRP A 84 18.29 -2.83 -5.56
CA TRP A 84 17.72 -1.58 -6.09
C TRP A 84 17.01 -0.73 -5.05
N PHE A 85 16.71 -1.27 -3.86
CA PHE A 85 15.88 -0.57 -2.88
C PHE A 85 16.44 0.82 -2.53
N TYR A 86 17.75 0.91 -2.32
CA TYR A 86 18.41 2.18 -2.03
C TYR A 86 18.17 3.20 -3.16
N ASP A 87 18.49 2.81 -4.40
CA ASP A 87 18.35 3.68 -5.57
C ASP A 87 16.90 4.07 -5.83
N TYR A 88 15.96 3.16 -5.58
CA TYR A 88 14.52 3.38 -5.73
C TYR A 88 14.01 4.49 -4.80
N ILE A 89 14.28 4.36 -3.50
CA ILE A 89 13.87 5.37 -2.52
C ILE A 89 14.62 6.69 -2.75
N ASN A 90 15.92 6.62 -3.06
CA ASN A 90 16.72 7.82 -3.29
C ASN A 90 16.30 8.59 -4.55
N ALA A 91 15.80 7.90 -5.59
CA ALA A 91 15.21 8.55 -6.75
C ALA A 91 13.96 9.37 -6.37
N TYR A 92 13.07 8.81 -5.54
CA TYR A 92 11.90 9.54 -5.03
C TYR A 92 12.31 10.77 -4.21
N VAL A 93 13.27 10.62 -3.29
CA VAL A 93 13.77 11.71 -2.45
C VAL A 93 14.39 12.82 -3.30
N THR A 94 15.17 12.45 -4.31
CA THR A 94 15.81 13.41 -5.22
C THR A 94 14.77 14.22 -5.98
N GLU A 95 13.76 13.56 -6.55
CA GLU A 95 12.72 14.23 -7.32
C GLU A 95 11.81 15.09 -6.43
N PHE A 96 11.41 14.58 -5.24
CA PHE A 96 10.57 15.35 -4.31
C PHE A 96 11.26 16.62 -3.83
N ASN A 97 12.56 16.55 -3.57
CA ASN A 97 13.36 17.71 -3.14
C ASN A 97 13.77 18.61 -4.32
N ALA A 98 13.52 18.21 -5.56
CA ALA A 98 13.82 19.03 -6.72
C ALA A 98 12.91 20.28 -6.75
N ASN A 99 13.37 21.32 -7.44
CA ASN A 99 12.58 22.52 -7.76
C ASN A 99 11.99 23.28 -6.55
N GLY A 100 12.69 23.31 -5.42
CA GLY A 100 12.35 24.22 -4.32
C GLY A 100 11.10 23.83 -3.55
N SER A 101 10.83 22.52 -3.42
CA SER A 101 9.82 22.02 -2.49
C SER A 101 9.96 22.69 -1.12
N PRO A 102 8.88 23.25 -0.54
CA PRO A 102 8.94 23.91 0.76
C PRO A 102 9.18 22.94 1.92
N VAL A 103 9.17 21.62 1.65
CA VAL A 103 9.51 20.57 2.61
C VAL A 103 10.62 19.70 2.02
N THR A 104 11.67 19.46 2.81
CA THR A 104 12.76 18.56 2.45
C THR A 104 12.59 17.22 3.14
N ILE A 105 12.78 16.13 2.40
CA ILE A 105 12.71 14.76 2.92
C ILE A 105 14.06 14.06 2.78
N THR A 106 14.27 12.98 3.54
CA THR A 106 15.51 12.20 3.49
C THR A 106 15.24 10.75 3.10
N TYR A 107 16.29 10.05 2.65
CA TYR A 107 16.24 8.61 2.42
C TYR A 107 15.74 7.86 3.65
N ASP A 108 16.34 8.08 4.83
CA ASP A 108 15.99 7.36 6.05
C ASP A 108 14.53 7.57 6.45
N GLN A 109 13.98 8.77 6.23
CA GLN A 109 12.57 9.05 6.47
C GLN A 109 11.67 8.20 5.58
N ILE A 110 11.90 8.22 4.26
CA ILE A 110 11.05 7.49 3.31
C ILE A 110 11.23 5.98 3.44
N ALA A 111 12.46 5.51 3.68
CA ALA A 111 12.72 4.11 3.94
C ALA A 111 12.00 3.64 5.21
N ASN A 112 12.05 4.42 6.30
CA ASN A 112 11.31 4.09 7.52
C ASN A 112 9.80 4.07 7.29
N GLU A 113 9.23 5.09 6.62
CA GLU A 113 7.82 5.09 6.20
C GLU A 113 7.47 3.83 5.41
N PHE A 114 8.33 3.42 4.46
CA PHE A 114 8.16 2.21 3.64
C PHE A 114 8.05 0.96 4.50
N PHE A 115 9.02 0.72 5.38
CA PHE A 115 9.05 -0.48 6.21
C PHE A 115 7.91 -0.53 7.22
N CYS A 116 7.54 0.61 7.79
CA CYS A 116 6.42 0.73 8.73
C CYS A 116 5.07 0.49 8.05
N HIS A 117 4.88 0.95 6.80
CA HIS A 117 3.61 0.79 6.07
C HIS A 117 3.52 -0.50 5.25
N LEU A 118 4.63 -1.19 5.00
CA LEU A 118 4.63 -2.43 4.22
C LEU A 118 3.68 -3.49 4.80
N PRO A 119 3.61 -3.69 6.14
CA PRO A 119 2.66 -4.62 6.71
C PRO A 119 1.20 -4.31 6.35
N TRP A 120 0.82 -3.05 6.53
CA TRP A 120 -0.51 -2.56 6.18
C TRP A 120 -0.85 -2.75 4.70
N HIS A 121 0.10 -2.44 3.82
CA HIS A 121 -0.09 -2.55 2.38
C HIS A 121 -0.27 -4.00 1.92
N LEU A 122 0.56 -4.95 2.40
CA LEU A 122 0.41 -6.35 2.00
C LEU A 122 -0.90 -6.94 2.53
N LEU A 123 -1.36 -6.54 3.73
CA LEU A 123 -2.67 -6.95 4.25
C LEU A 123 -3.82 -6.43 3.36
N GLN A 124 -3.82 -5.15 3.00
CA GLN A 124 -4.83 -4.58 2.10
C GLN A 124 -4.83 -5.25 0.73
N THR A 125 -3.63 -5.52 0.19
CA THR A 125 -3.49 -6.21 -1.10
C THR A 125 -3.99 -7.65 -1.02
N ALA A 126 -3.67 -8.38 0.05
CA ALA A 126 -4.18 -9.73 0.28
C ALA A 126 -5.71 -9.75 0.38
N ALA A 127 -6.31 -8.81 1.11
CA ALA A 127 -7.76 -8.68 1.22
C ALA A 127 -8.43 -8.41 -0.14
N PHE A 128 -7.85 -7.53 -0.96
CA PHE A 128 -8.33 -7.28 -2.32
C PHE A 128 -8.32 -8.54 -3.18
N TYR A 129 -7.21 -9.28 -3.23
CA TYR A 129 -7.10 -10.51 -4.02
C TYR A 129 -8.01 -11.62 -3.51
N ASN A 130 -8.24 -11.70 -2.20
CA ASN A 130 -9.18 -12.65 -1.62
C ASN A 130 -10.60 -12.41 -2.16
N VAL A 131 -11.08 -11.17 -2.13
CA VAL A 131 -12.39 -10.79 -2.65
C VAL A 131 -12.46 -10.95 -4.17
N LEU A 132 -11.45 -10.50 -4.91
CA LEU A 132 -11.45 -10.58 -6.38
C LEU A 132 -11.44 -12.03 -6.87
N SER A 133 -10.84 -12.96 -6.11
CA SER A 133 -10.83 -14.38 -6.47
C SER A 133 -12.21 -15.04 -6.49
N GLU A 134 -13.22 -14.43 -5.86
CA GLU A 134 -14.61 -14.89 -5.94
C GLU A 134 -15.20 -14.71 -7.34
N VAL A 135 -14.71 -13.72 -8.11
CA VAL A 135 -15.20 -13.38 -9.45
C VAL A 135 -14.20 -13.69 -10.56
N GLU A 136 -12.90 -13.79 -10.24
CA GLU A 136 -11.84 -14.19 -11.16
C GLU A 136 -11.08 -15.40 -10.59
N PRO A 137 -11.52 -16.64 -10.87
CA PRO A 137 -10.91 -17.83 -10.28
C PRO A 137 -9.44 -18.05 -10.64
N SER A 138 -8.93 -17.43 -11.71
CA SER A 138 -7.53 -17.59 -12.14
C SER A 138 -6.50 -17.01 -11.17
N ILE A 139 -6.90 -16.07 -10.30
CA ILE A 139 -6.03 -15.43 -9.30
C ILE A 139 -6.20 -16.03 -7.90
N LYS A 140 -6.91 -17.15 -7.76
CA LYS A 140 -7.13 -17.80 -6.46
C LYS A 140 -5.80 -18.21 -5.82
N GLY A 141 -5.62 -17.85 -4.55
CA GLY A 141 -4.42 -18.16 -3.77
C GLY A 141 -3.32 -17.10 -3.85
N VAL A 142 -3.50 -16.03 -4.65
CA VAL A 142 -2.57 -14.89 -4.67
C VAL A 142 -2.56 -14.15 -3.33
N ASP A 143 -3.71 -14.07 -2.65
CA ASP A 143 -3.84 -13.56 -1.28
C ASP A 143 -2.92 -14.28 -0.29
N ALA A 144 -2.85 -15.62 -0.37
CA ALA A 144 -1.96 -16.42 0.46
C ALA A 144 -0.47 -16.14 0.18
N LEU A 145 -0.09 -15.77 -1.06
CA LEU A 145 1.28 -15.36 -1.38
C LEU A 145 1.68 -14.06 -0.68
N PHE A 146 0.77 -13.09 -0.60
CA PHE A 146 1.00 -11.84 0.13
C PHE A 146 1.14 -12.09 1.65
N LEU A 147 0.30 -12.95 2.21
CA LEU A 147 0.41 -13.33 3.63
C LEU A 147 1.69 -14.13 3.92
N TYR A 148 2.12 -14.99 3.00
CA TYR A 148 3.40 -15.69 3.11
C TYR A 148 4.59 -14.73 3.07
N ALA A 149 4.57 -13.75 2.16
CA ALA A 149 5.62 -12.73 2.08
C ALA A 149 5.70 -11.90 3.37
N MET A 150 4.56 -11.53 3.94
CA MET A 150 4.50 -10.89 5.25
C MET A 150 5.10 -11.76 6.35
N ASP A 151 4.70 -13.03 6.42
CA ASP A 151 5.22 -13.96 7.44
C ASP A 151 6.75 -14.11 7.34
N ALA A 152 7.29 -14.14 6.12
CA ALA A 152 8.73 -14.14 5.89
C ALA A 152 9.41 -12.85 6.41
N ILE A 153 8.82 -11.68 6.15
CA ILE A 153 9.30 -10.38 6.65
C ILE A 153 9.31 -10.36 8.19
N LEU A 154 8.24 -10.81 8.83
CA LEU A 154 8.12 -10.78 10.30
C LEU A 154 9.11 -11.70 11.01
N LYS A 155 9.51 -12.79 10.35
CA LYS A 155 10.47 -13.79 10.82
C LYS A 155 11.92 -13.42 10.54
N ASP A 156 12.19 -12.55 9.57
CA ASP A 156 13.54 -12.17 9.19
C ASP A 156 14.17 -11.25 10.26
N PRO A 157 15.18 -11.72 11.01
CA PRO A 157 15.82 -10.90 12.04
C PRO A 157 16.66 -9.74 11.47
N PHE A 158 16.94 -9.77 10.17
CA PHE A 158 17.69 -8.74 9.44
C PHE A 158 16.78 -7.75 8.72
N PHE A 159 15.47 -8.00 8.67
CA PHE A 159 14.53 -7.05 8.09
C PHE A 159 14.57 -5.73 8.87
N PRO A 160 14.68 -4.58 8.19
CA PRO A 160 14.69 -3.28 8.85
C PRO A 160 13.47 -3.09 9.75
N LYS A 161 13.73 -2.76 11.01
CA LYS A 161 12.65 -2.51 11.97
C LYS A 161 12.08 -1.12 11.77
N CYS A 162 10.75 -1.05 11.74
CA CYS A 162 10.04 0.21 11.84
C CYS A 162 10.50 0.97 13.11
N ALA A 163 10.90 2.22 12.94
CA ALA A 163 11.25 3.13 14.02
C ALA A 163 10.14 4.15 14.22
N SER A 164 9.74 4.38 15.48
CA SER A 164 8.74 5.40 15.80
C SER A 164 9.31 6.79 15.54
N VAL A 165 8.57 7.61 14.79
CA VAL A 165 8.90 9.00 14.47
C VAL A 165 7.69 9.90 14.62
N ALA A 166 7.93 11.20 14.79
CA ALA A 166 6.86 12.19 14.86
C ALA A 166 6.19 12.39 13.49
N GLU A 167 4.95 12.87 13.50
CA GLU A 167 4.24 13.24 12.27
C GLU A 167 5.04 14.26 11.44
N PRO A 168 5.18 14.06 10.12
CA PRO A 168 5.78 15.04 9.23
C PRO A 168 4.98 16.34 9.24
N THR A 169 5.68 17.47 9.40
CA THR A 169 5.07 18.80 9.38
C THR A 169 5.55 19.59 8.17
N GLY A 170 4.70 20.48 7.63
CA GLY A 170 5.07 21.33 6.51
C GLY A 170 3.89 21.80 5.68
N SER A 171 4.06 22.88 4.92
CA SER A 171 2.97 23.53 4.18
C SER A 171 2.40 22.71 3.01
N LEU A 172 3.01 21.56 2.69
CA LEU A 172 2.51 20.63 1.66
C LEU A 172 1.60 19.54 2.22
N TYR A 173 1.61 19.34 3.54
CA TYR A 173 0.88 18.26 4.17
C TYR A 173 -0.48 18.79 4.61
N ALA A 174 -1.55 18.10 4.23
CA ALA A 174 -2.87 18.44 4.71
C ALA A 174 -2.89 18.28 6.23
N ASP A 175 -3.50 19.24 6.93
CA ASP A 175 -3.80 19.07 8.34
C ASP A 175 -4.75 17.87 8.48
N CYS A 176 -4.31 16.83 9.18
CA CYS A 176 -5.13 15.66 9.48
C CYS A 176 -6.20 16.02 10.52
N GLU A 177 -7.13 16.92 10.20
CA GLU A 177 -8.32 17.19 11.03
C GLU A 177 -9.41 16.12 10.85
N GLY A 178 -9.03 14.92 10.41
CA GLY A 178 -9.94 13.78 10.36
C GLY A 178 -10.15 13.25 11.78
N THR A 179 -11.34 13.43 12.36
CA THR A 179 -11.77 12.56 13.44
C THR A 179 -11.65 11.11 12.97
N GLN A 180 -10.93 10.27 13.73
CA GLN A 180 -10.81 8.84 13.49
C GLN A 180 -12.22 8.31 13.19
N ARG A 181 -12.48 7.90 11.95
CA ARG A 181 -13.74 7.23 11.64
C ARG A 181 -13.66 5.92 12.38
N SER A 182 -14.52 5.74 13.38
CA SER A 182 -14.62 4.48 14.10
C SER A 182 -14.76 3.34 13.08
N ASN A 183 -13.89 2.34 13.21
CA ASN A 183 -14.00 1.06 12.51
C ASN A 183 -14.97 0.11 13.22
N ASP A 184 -15.74 0.59 14.21
CA ASP A 184 -16.86 -0.13 14.81
C ASP A 184 -17.99 -0.21 13.79
N VAL A 185 -17.80 -1.03 12.77
CA VAL A 185 -18.92 -1.55 12.01
C VAL A 185 -19.70 -2.42 12.98
N THR A 186 -20.77 -1.86 13.53
CA THR A 186 -21.82 -2.70 14.11
C THR A 186 -22.32 -3.55 12.96
N ILE A 187 -22.00 -4.85 12.96
CA ILE A 187 -22.67 -5.83 12.09
C ILE A 187 -24.12 -5.86 12.55
N LEU A 188 -24.91 -4.92 12.04
CA LEU A 188 -26.35 -4.92 12.20
C LEU A 188 -26.81 -6.21 11.53
N ASN A 189 -27.40 -7.12 12.32
CA ASN A 189 -28.36 -8.09 11.82
C ASN A 189 -29.49 -7.30 11.14
N SER A 190 -29.25 -6.93 9.89
CA SER A 190 -30.21 -6.30 9.02
C SER A 190 -30.22 -7.11 7.75
N SER A 191 -31.39 -7.67 7.47
CA SER A 191 -31.79 -8.19 6.18
C SER A 191 -31.81 -7.05 5.15
N ALA A 192 -30.63 -6.51 4.83
CA ALA A 192 -30.40 -5.61 3.72
C ALA A 192 -29.72 -6.45 2.63
N SER A 193 -30.40 -6.51 1.48
CA SER A 193 -30.05 -7.37 0.35
C SER A 193 -28.60 -7.17 -0.09
N SER A 194 -27.98 -8.29 -0.46
CA SER A 194 -26.69 -8.45 -1.14
C SER A 194 -26.56 -7.71 -2.49
N GLN A 195 -27.41 -6.73 -2.77
CA GLN A 195 -27.48 -6.04 -4.05
C GLN A 195 -26.58 -4.79 -4.11
N ASN A 196 -26.35 -4.05 -3.01
CA ASN A 196 -25.68 -2.74 -3.16
C ASN A 196 -24.14 -2.76 -3.05
N PHE A 197 -23.51 -3.81 -2.49
CA PHE A 197 -22.05 -3.95 -2.55
C PHE A 197 -21.58 -4.64 -3.85
N GLY A 198 -22.39 -5.56 -4.39
CA GLY A 198 -22.15 -6.22 -5.67
C GLY A 198 -22.41 -5.32 -6.89
N ILE A 199 -23.35 -4.37 -6.80
CA ILE A 199 -23.67 -3.48 -7.93
C ILE A 199 -22.61 -2.38 -8.13
N ALA A 200 -21.92 -1.92 -7.08
CA ALA A 200 -20.81 -0.98 -7.24
C ALA A 200 -19.58 -1.63 -7.91
N LEU A 201 -19.28 -2.89 -7.58
CA LEU A 201 -18.22 -3.66 -8.25
C LEU A 201 -18.61 -4.09 -9.68
N ALA A 202 -19.88 -4.46 -9.91
CA ALA A 202 -20.35 -4.90 -11.23
C ALA A 202 -20.47 -3.77 -12.27
N PHE A 203 -20.72 -2.52 -11.85
CA PHE A 203 -20.77 -1.38 -12.79
C PHE A 203 -19.39 -0.93 -13.27
N ILE A 204 -18.32 -1.20 -12.53
CA ILE A 204 -16.94 -0.92 -12.97
C ILE A 204 -16.45 -2.03 -13.93
N LEU A 205 -16.84 -3.28 -13.70
CA LEU A 205 -16.43 -4.43 -14.52
C LEU A 205 -17.08 -4.49 -15.92
N LEU A 206 -18.26 -3.90 -16.14
CA LEU A 206 -18.96 -3.95 -17.44
C LEU A 206 -18.47 -2.92 -18.47
N THR A 207 -17.68 -1.93 -18.07
CA THR A 207 -17.04 -0.97 -18.99
C THR A 207 -15.65 -1.37 -19.45
N ILE A 208 -15.00 -2.34 -18.78
CA ILE A 208 -13.63 -2.78 -19.09
C ILE A 208 -13.60 -3.90 -20.14
N PHE A 209 -14.69 -4.66 -20.33
CA PHE A 209 -14.71 -5.82 -21.25
C PHE A 209 -15.49 -5.61 -22.56
N ASN A 210 -15.58 -4.37 -23.07
CA ASN A 210 -16.09 -4.10 -24.43
C ASN A 210 -15.22 -3.12 -25.24
N LEU A 211 -13.92 -3.07 -24.98
CA LEU A 211 -12.92 -2.42 -25.86
C LEU A 211 -11.67 -3.30 -26.00
#